data_AF-R6I210-F1
#
_entry.id   AF-R6I210-F1
#
_cell.length_a   1.000
_cell.length_b   1.000
_cell.length_c   1.000
_cell.angle_alpha   90.00
_cell.angle_beta   90.00
_cell.angle_gamma   90.00
#
_symmetry.space_group_name_H-M   'P 1'
#
loop_
_entity.id
_entity.type
_entity.pdbx_description
1 polymer ?
#
loop_
_entity_poly.entity_id
_entity_poly.type
_entity_poly.pdbx_seq_one_letter_code
_entity_poly.pdbx_strand_id
1 'polypeptide(L)' 'MEDFDHAQVTAGGIKTTGVNPETLESWFVPHLFITGELLDVDADCGGYNLQWAWASGVTAGRLGK' A
#
# COMPACT_ATOMS: atom_id res chain seq x y z
N MET A 1 -6.45 -24.77 6.53
CA MET A 1 -6.44 -23.43 5.94
C MET A 1 -7.09 -22.55 6.99
N GLU A 2 -6.33 -21.67 7.63
CA GLU A 2 -6.89 -20.72 8.59
C GLU A 2 -7.65 -19.62 7.84
N ASP A 3 -8.69 -19.07 8.46
CA ASP A 3 -9.51 -17.99 7.90
C ASP A 3 -8.79 -16.64 8.05
N PHE A 4 -9.33 -15.58 7.43
CA PHE A 4 -8.81 -14.22 7.53
C PHE A 4 -8.65 -13.73 8.97
N ASP A 5 -9.41 -14.28 9.93
CA ASP A 5 -9.29 -13.98 11.36
C ASP A 5 -7.89 -14.22 11.95
N HIS A 6 -7.09 -15.07 11.32
CA HIS A 6 -5.71 -15.37 11.73
C HIS A 6 -4.66 -14.91 10.71
N ALA A 7 -5.07 -14.27 9.62
CA ALA A 7 -4.16 -13.79 8.59
C ALA A 7 -3.34 -12.59 9.10
N GLN A 8 -2.03 -12.60 8.79
CA GLN A 8 -1.13 -11.49 9.14
C GLN A 8 -1.04 -10.41 8.05
N VAL A 9 -1.48 -10.75 6.83
CA VAL A 9 -1.48 -9.88 5.65
C VAL A 9 -2.62 -10.30 4.72
N THR A 10 -3.12 -9.35 3.96
CA THR A 10 -4.12 -9.54 2.91
C THR A 10 -3.42 -9.52 1.54
N ALA A 11 -3.55 -10.60 0.77
CA ALA A 11 -3.14 -10.59 -0.63
C ALA A 11 -4.24 -9.96 -1.49
N GLY A 12 -3.87 -9.04 -2.38
CA GLY A 12 -4.80 -8.22 -3.14
C GLY A 12 -4.89 -6.78 -2.63
N GLY A 13 -5.84 -6.01 -3.18
CA GLY A 13 -6.06 -4.61 -2.80
C GLY A 13 -6.38 -3.71 -4.00
N ILE A 14 -6.11 -2.43 -3.86
CA ILE A 14 -6.18 -1.46 -4.95
C ILE A 14 -5.00 -1.73 -5.90
N LYS A 15 -5.31 -1.99 -7.18
CA LYS A 15 -4.29 -2.22 -8.20
C LYS A 15 -3.29 -1.08 -8.24
N THR A 16 -2.00 -1.42 -8.18
CA THR A 16 -0.89 -0.45 -8.24
C THR A 16 -0.88 0.38 -9.53
N THR A 17 -1.46 -0.13 -10.62
CA THR A 17 -1.67 0.62 -11.86
C THR A 17 -2.66 1.78 -11.73
N GLY A 18 -3.43 1.85 -10.64
CA GLY A 18 -4.39 2.92 -10.34
C GLY A 18 -3.79 4.12 -9.61
N VAL A 19 -2.50 4.08 -9.25
CA VAL A 19 -1.79 5.17 -8.58
C VAL A 19 -0.51 5.54 -9.31
N ASN A 20 -0.04 6.76 -9.12
CA ASN A 20 1.28 7.19 -9.58
C ASN A 20 2.36 6.45 -8.75
N PRO A 21 3.29 5.70 -9.37
CA PRO A 21 4.27 4.91 -8.61
C PRO A 21 5.27 5.77 -7.83
N GLU A 22 5.47 7.04 -8.21
CA GLU A 22 6.42 7.93 -7.54
C GLU A 22 5.81 8.69 -6.36
N THR A 23 4.49 8.89 -6.36
CA THR A 23 3.80 9.71 -5.35
C THR A 23 2.72 8.97 -4.58
N LEU A 24 2.23 7.86 -5.14
CA LEU A 24 1.07 7.08 -4.69
C LEU A 24 -0.26 7.84 -4.68
N GLU A 25 -0.32 8.96 -5.43
CA GLU A 25 -1.57 9.66 -5.72
C GLU A 25 -2.43 8.86 -6.70
N SER A 26 -3.75 8.86 -6.50
CA SER A 26 -4.71 8.24 -7.40
C SER A 26 -4.73 8.93 -8.76
N TRP A 27 -4.74 8.14 -9.84
CA TRP A 27 -4.97 8.68 -11.19
C TRP A 27 -6.39 9.19 -11.41
N PHE A 28 -7.34 8.83 -10.54
CA PHE A 28 -8.77 9.10 -10.73
C PHE A 28 -9.27 10.25 -9.84
N VAL A 29 -8.63 10.46 -8.69
CA VAL A 29 -9.07 11.44 -7.69
C VAL A 29 -7.87 12.27 -7.26
N PRO A 30 -7.80 13.55 -7.67
CA PRO A 30 -6.73 14.46 -7.23
C PRO A 30 -6.65 14.56 -5.71
N HIS A 31 -5.44 14.64 -5.18
CA HIS A 31 -5.11 14.75 -3.76
C HIS A 31 -5.54 13.57 -2.89
N LEU A 32 -5.96 12.44 -3.49
CA LEU A 32 -6.16 11.18 -2.80
C LEU A 32 -4.93 10.31 -2.95
N PHE A 33 -4.35 9.90 -1.83
CA PHE A 33 -3.18 9.02 -1.79
C PHE A 33 -3.53 7.69 -1.13
N ILE A 34 -3.00 6.59 -1.68
CA ILE A 34 -3.21 5.25 -1.13
C ILE A 34 -1.85 4.65 -0.80
N THR A 35 -1.70 4.11 0.41
CA THR A 35 -0.42 3.59 0.90
C THR A 35 -0.62 2.29 1.68
N GLY A 36 0.49 1.60 1.97
CA GLY A 36 0.50 0.37 2.75
C GLY A 36 -0.29 -0.77 2.12
N GLU A 37 -0.86 -1.60 2.97
CA GLU A 37 -1.57 -2.84 2.62
C GLU A 37 -2.89 -2.62 1.88
N LEU A 38 -3.36 -1.37 1.75
CA LEU A 38 -4.50 -1.07 0.87
C LEU A 38 -4.16 -1.23 -0.61
N LEU A 39 -2.88 -1.07 -0.99
CA LEU A 39 -2.41 -1.37 -2.33
C LEU A 39 -2.20 -2.87 -2.48
N ASP A 40 -2.39 -3.36 -3.71
CA ASP A 40 -2.13 -4.73 -4.13
C ASP A 40 -0.62 -5.03 -4.14
N VAL A 41 -0.06 -5.08 -2.92
CA VAL A 41 1.35 -5.30 -2.57
C VAL A 41 1.38 -6.04 -1.24
N ASP A 42 1.67 -7.33 -1.30
CA ASP A 42 1.91 -8.19 -0.15
C ASP A 42 3.27 -8.90 -0.29
N ALA A 43 3.79 -9.35 0.84
CA ALA A 43 5.07 -10.03 0.93
C ALA A 43 5.09 -11.07 2.04
N ASP A 44 6.11 -11.93 2.01
CA ASP A 44 6.36 -12.93 3.04
C ASP A 44 6.52 -12.31 4.45
N CYS A 45 6.37 -13.16 5.47
CA CYS A 45 6.70 -12.80 6.84
C CYS A 45 8.20 -12.49 6.99
N GLY A 46 8.53 -11.51 7.85
CA GLY A 46 9.91 -11.03 8.01
C GLY A 46 10.06 -9.51 8.05
N GLY A 47 8.96 -8.76 8.11
CA GLY A 47 8.95 -7.31 8.23
C GLY A 47 8.79 -6.55 6.91
N TYR A 48 8.65 -7.25 5.78
CA TYR A 48 8.50 -6.65 4.46
C TYR A 48 7.22 -5.81 4.31
N ASN A 49 6.07 -6.30 4.80
CA ASN A 49 4.82 -5.54 4.77
C ASN A 49 4.90 -4.25 5.61
N LEU A 50 5.58 -4.30 6.77
CA LEU A 50 5.84 -3.10 7.57
C LEU A 50 6.78 -2.13 6.83
N GLN A 51 7.87 -2.63 6.25
CA GLN A 51 8.77 -1.81 5.44
C GLN A 51 8.03 -1.13 4.28
N TRP A 52 7.12 -1.83 3.62
CA TRP A 52 6.26 -1.28 2.58
C TRP A 52 5.33 -0.19 3.14
N ALA A 53 4.66 -0.43 4.26
CA ALA A 53 3.81 0.56 4.92
C ALA A 53 4.56 1.86 5.24
N TRP A 54 5.80 1.76 5.74
CA TRP A 54 6.63 2.93 6.05
C TRP A 54 7.11 3.65 4.79
N ALA A 55 7.64 2.92 3.82
CA ALA A 55 8.17 3.50 2.59
C ALA A 55 7.06 4.21 1.80
N SER A 56 5.94 3.54 1.57
CA SER A 56 4.78 4.10 0.87
C SER A 56 4.19 5.30 1.60
N GLY A 57 4.03 5.23 2.92
CA GLY A 57 3.56 6.35 3.75
C GLY A 57 4.46 7.59 3.64
N VAL A 58 5.78 7.42 3.70
CA VAL A 58 6.74 8.52 3.52
C VAL A 58 6.69 9.08 2.09
N THR A 59 6.56 8.24 1.08
CA THR A 59 6.44 8.66 -0.33
C THR A 59 5.22 9.57 -0.53
N ALA A 60 4.04 9.13 -0.10
CA ALA A 60 2.82 9.93 -0.20
C ALA A 60 2.90 11.22 0.65
N GLY A 61 3.41 11.11 1.88
CA GLY A 61 3.52 12.25 2.80
C GLY A 61 4.51 13.33 2.37
N ARG A 62 5.48 13.01 1.51
CA ARG A 62 6.44 14.00 0.96
C ARG A 62 5.85 14.89 -0.13
N LEU A 63 4.84 14.42 -0.87
CA LEU A 63 4.19 15.24 -1.90
C LEU A 63 3.23 16.29 -1.30
N GLY A 64 2.69 16.03 -0.12
CA GLY A 64 1.81 16.97 0.60
C GLY A 64 2.53 18.19 1.20
N LYS A 65 3.77 18.48 0.79
CA LYS A 65 4.56 19.64 1.18
C LYS A 65 4.80 20.57 -0.01
#